data_AF-A0A8T3P5V5-F1
#
_entry.id   AF-A0A8T3P5V5-F1
#
_cell.length_a   1.000
_cell.length_b   1.000
_cell.length_c   1.000
_cell.angle_alpha   90.00
_cell.angle_beta   90.00
_cell.angle_gamma   90.00
#
_symmetry.space_group_name_H-M   'P 1'
#
loop_
_entity.id
_entity.type
_entity.pdbx_description
1 polymer ?
#
loop_
_entity_poly.entity_id
_entity_poly.type
_entity_poly.pdbx_seq_one_letter_code
_entity_poly.pdbx_strand_id
1 'polypeptide(L)' 'MDETRPDDEIRFPVDDATYDLLQTLTSKLEALDAYRTYLEDADEESSQLFRQMAEQDTQVAQRLLELLRQRL' A
#
# COMPACT_ATOMS: atom_id res chain seq x y z
N MET A 1 -26.37 -21.06 -21.66
CA MET A 1 -26.75 -20.66 -20.30
C MET A 1 -25.66 -19.72 -19.87
N ASP A 2 -26.02 -18.45 -19.68
CA ASP A 2 -25.09 -17.43 -19.21
C ASP A 2 -25.08 -17.54 -17.68
N GLU A 3 -24.08 -18.24 -17.13
CA GLU A 3 -23.87 -18.28 -15.68
C GLU A 3 -23.28 -16.93 -15.27
N THR A 4 -24.15 -15.97 -14.99
CA THR A 4 -23.77 -14.75 -14.29
C THR A 4 -23.15 -15.18 -12.96
N ARG A 5 -21.85 -14.91 -12.76
CA ARG A 5 -21.17 -15.24 -11.50
C ARG A 5 -21.84 -14.41 -10.39
N PRO A 6 -22.03 -14.98 -9.19
CA PRO A 6 -22.67 -14.28 -8.06
C PRO A 6 -21.92 -12.99 -7.64
N ASP A 7 -20.69 -12.79 -8.11
CA ASP A 7 -19.87 -11.63 -7.81
C ASP A 7 -20.29 -10.34 -8.57
N ASP A 8 -21.16 -10.44 -9.58
CA ASP A 8 -21.66 -9.28 -10.37
C ASP A 8 -22.59 -8.33 -9.58
N GLU A 9 -22.99 -8.70 -8.35
CA GLU A 9 -23.90 -7.90 -7.53
C GLU A 9 -23.17 -6.83 -6.71
N ILE A 10 -21.84 -6.94 -6.56
CA ILE A 10 -21.03 -6.00 -5.77
C ILE A 10 -20.42 -4.95 -6.69
N ARG A 11 -20.91 -3.71 -6.58
CA ARG A 11 -20.33 -2.55 -7.28
C ARG A 11 -19.39 -1.79 -6.36
N PHE A 12 -18.13 -1.67 -6.77
CA PHE A 12 -17.17 -0.81 -6.10
C PHE A 12 -17.36 0.65 -6.55
N PRO A 13 -17.19 1.63 -5.64
CA PRO A 13 -17.34 3.05 -5.96
C PRO A 13 -16.13 3.63 -6.73
N VAL A 14 -15.10 2.81 -7.00
CA VAL A 14 -13.87 3.17 -7.70
C VAL A 14 -13.55 2.13 -8.76
N ASP A 15 -12.83 2.52 -9.81
CA ASP A 15 -12.32 1.57 -10.81
C ASP A 15 -11.18 0.70 -10.26
N ASP A 16 -10.90 -0.42 -10.93
CA ASP A 16 -9.85 -1.37 -10.51
C ASP A 16 -8.49 -0.69 -10.33
N ALA A 17 -8.13 0.22 -11.24
CA ALA A 17 -6.86 0.93 -11.17
C ALA A 17 -6.75 1.84 -9.93
N THR A 18 -7.84 2.49 -9.54
CA THR A 18 -7.91 3.31 -8.33
C THR A 18 -7.91 2.44 -7.09
N TYR A 19 -8.63 1.31 -7.11
CA TYR A 19 -8.58 0.32 -6.05
C TYR A 19 -7.16 -0.21 -5.82
N ASP A 20 -6.46 -0.60 -6.88
CA ASP A 20 -5.08 -1.11 -6.82
C ASP A 20 -4.12 -0.07 -6.22
N LEU A 21 -4.28 1.20 -6.60
CA LEU A 21 -3.48 2.30 -6.02
C LEU A 21 -3.79 2.51 -4.53
N LEU A 22 -5.06 2.50 -4.13
CA LEU A 22 -5.48 2.60 -2.72
C LEU A 22 -4.93 1.45 -1.88
N GLN A 23 -5.05 0.22 -2.40
CA GLN A 23 -4.57 -0.97 -1.73
C GLN A 23 -3.04 -0.94 -1.60
N THR A 24 -2.34 -0.57 -2.68
CA THR A 24 -0.87 -0.47 -2.65
C THR A 24 -0.42 0.59 -1.65
N LEU A 25 -1.08 1.76 -1.62
CA LEU A 25 -0.76 2.81 -0.65
C LEU A 25 -0.96 2.31 0.79
N THR A 26 -2.10 1.66 1.06
CA THR A 26 -2.39 1.07 2.38
C THR A 26 -1.27 0.11 2.81
N SER A 27 -0.87 -0.82 1.94
CA SER A 27 0.19 -1.77 2.26
C SER A 27 1.55 -1.12 2.50
N LYS A 28 1.86 0.00 1.82
CA LYS A 28 3.08 0.77 2.10
C LYS A 28 3.04 1.44 3.47
N LEU A 29 1.89 1.98 3.87
CA LEU A 29 1.72 2.59 5.18
C LEU A 29 1.79 1.55 6.31
N GLU A 30 1.22 0.36 6.10
CA GLU A 30 1.34 -0.78 7.02
C GLU A 30 2.79 -1.24 7.19
N ALA A 31 3.55 -1.30 6.08
CA ALA A 31 4.96 -1.64 6.12
C ALA A 31 5.78 -0.61 6.93
N LEU A 32 5.52 0.69 6.76
CA LEU A 32 6.17 1.74 7.54
C LEU A 32 5.89 1.62 9.05
N ASP A 33 4.65 1.30 9.42
CA ASP A 33 4.28 1.08 10.82
C ASP A 33 4.96 -0.17 11.40
N ALA A 34 5.07 -1.23 10.60
CA ALA A 34 5.81 -2.43 10.95
C ALA A 34 7.30 -2.15 11.16
N TYR A 35 7.96 -1.41 10.26
CA TYR A 35 9.37 -1.04 10.41
C TYR A 35 9.62 -0.26 11.69
N ARG A 36 8.72 0.65 12.07
CA ARG A 36 8.82 1.38 13.35
C ARG A 36 8.89 0.43 14.54
N THR A 37 8.07 -0.61 14.54
CA THR A 37 8.06 -1.63 15.59
C THR A 37 9.33 -2.49 15.54
N TYR A 38 9.75 -2.92 14.35
CA TYR A 38 10.93 -3.79 14.19
C TYR A 38 12.24 -3.10 14.57
N LEU A 39 12.32 -1.77 14.45
CA LEU A 39 13.48 -1.01 14.86
C LEU A 39 13.74 -1.03 16.37
N GLU A 40 12.76 -1.41 17.20
CA GLU A 40 12.93 -1.51 18.67
C GLU A 40 13.82 -2.70 19.07
N ASP A 41 13.72 -3.81 18.34
CA ASP A 41 14.39 -5.08 18.64
C ASP A 41 15.50 -5.45 17.63
N ALA A 42 15.68 -4.67 16.56
CA ALA A 42 16.62 -4.97 15.49
C ALA A 42 18.09 -4.80 15.91
N ASP A 43 18.94 -5.74 15.48
CA ASP A 43 20.39 -5.54 15.46
C ASP A 43 20.81 -4.43 14.49
N GLU A 44 22.09 -4.06 14.50
CA GLU A 44 22.59 -2.91 13.74
C GLU A 44 22.38 -3.07 12.22
N GLU A 45 22.65 -4.25 11.67
CA GLU A 45 22.51 -4.53 10.24
C GLU A 45 21.04 -4.48 9.81
N SER A 46 20.17 -5.16 10.56
CA SER A 46 18.71 -5.17 10.30
C SER A 46 18.12 -3.78 10.46
N SER A 47 18.56 -3.01 11.46
CA SER A 47 18.11 -1.64 11.70
C SER A 47 18.46 -0.71 10.54
N GLN A 48 19.66 -0.84 9.97
CA GLN A 48 20.06 -0.08 8.79
C GLN A 48 19.18 -0.43 7.58
N LEU A 49 18.91 -1.72 7.36
CA LEU A 49 18.05 -2.16 6.26
C LEU A 49 16.62 -1.64 6.42
N PHE A 50 16.01 -1.75 7.60
CA PHE A 50 14.65 -1.26 7.83
C PHE A 50 14.52 0.26 7.64
N ARG A 51 15.53 1.04 8.03
CA ARG A 51 15.55 2.49 7.75
C ARG A 51 15.61 2.77 6.24
N GLN A 52 16.45 2.06 5.51
CA GLN A 52 16.53 2.20 4.05
C GLN A 52 15.19 1.85 3.38
N MET A 53 14.56 0.75 3.81
CA MET A 53 13.24 0.35 3.31
C MET A 53 12.18 1.41 3.64
N ALA A 54 12.20 1.97 4.85
CA ALA A 54 11.27 3.02 5.27
C ALA A 54 11.41 4.29 4.42
N GLU A 55 12.64 4.72 4.10
CA GLU A 55 12.88 5.86 3.22
C GLU A 55 12.32 5.63 1.81
N GLN A 56 12.56 4.44 1.25
CA GLN A 56 12.08 4.08 -0.09
C GLN A 56 10.55 4.01 -0.13
N ASP A 57 9.93 3.31 0.83
CA ASP A 57 8.49 3.15 0.89
C ASP A 57 7.78 4.48 1.18
N THR A 58 8.40 5.40 1.94
CA THR A 58 7.89 6.76 2.12
C THR A 58 7.82 7.52 0.78
N GLN A 59 8.87 7.46 -0.03
CA GLN A 59 8.88 8.13 -1.34
C GLN A 59 7.83 7.53 -2.30
N VAL A 60 7.69 6.20 -2.28
CA VAL A 60 6.67 5.51 -3.10
C VAL A 60 5.26 5.87 -2.63
N ALA A 61 5.00 5.86 -1.31
CA ALA A 61 3.72 6.24 -0.73
C ALA A 61 3.32 7.68 -1.10
N GLN A 62 4.27 8.61 -1.09
CA GLN A 62 4.03 9.99 -1.54
C GLN A 62 3.57 10.05 -3.00
N ARG A 63 4.25 9.35 -3.91
CA ARG A 63 3.88 9.28 -5.34
C ARG A 63 2.52 8.62 -5.56
N LEU A 64 2.23 7.55 -4.82
CA LEU A 64 0.91 6.89 -4.86
C LEU A 64 -0.20 7.84 -4.42
N LEU A 65 0.02 8.59 -3.33
CA LEU A 65 -0.94 9.57 -2.84
C LEU A 65 -1.16 10.72 -3.85
N GLU A 66 -0.10 11.19 -4.51
CA GLU A 66 -0.20 12.19 -5.58
C GLU A 66 -1.04 11.71 -6.75
N LEU A 67 -0.82 10.47 -7.21
CA LEU A 67 -1.60 9.87 -8.29
C LEU A 67 -3.07 9.68 -7.89
N LEU A 68 -3.34 9.26 -6.66
CA LEU A 68 -4.71 9.12 -6.14
C LEU A 68 -5.44 10.46 -6.08
N ARG A 69 -4.76 11.54 -5.64
CA ARG A 69 -5.32 12.90 -5.61
C ARG A 69 -5.67 13.46 -7.00
N GLN A 70 -5.05 12.95 -8.06
CA GLN A 70 -5.39 13.34 -9.43
C GLN A 70 -6.59 12.57 -9.98
N ARG A 71 -6.96 11.44 -9.35
CA ARG A 71 -8.05 10.55 -9.77
C ARG A 71 -9.35 10.76 -9.00
N LEU A 72 -9.27 11.23 -7.75
CA LEU A 72 -10.41 11.46 -6.84
C LEU A 72 -10.80 12.95 -6.80
#